data_AF-A0A1H4Q5J1-F1
#
_entry.id   AF-A0A1H4Q5J1-F1
#
_cell.length_a   1.000
_cell.length_b   1.000
_cell.length_c   1.000
_cell.angle_alpha   90.00
_cell.angle_beta   90.00
_cell.angle_gamma   90.00
#
_symmetry.space_group_name_H-M   'P 1'
#
loop_
_entity.id
_entity.type
_entity.pdbx_description
1 polymer ?
#
loop_
_entity_poly.entity_id
_entity_poly.type
_entity_poly.pdbx_seq_one_letter_code
_entity_poly.pdbx_strand_id
1 'polypeptide(L)'
;MVRPLEIHRPTLRNLTLSSEAKMTGDLFEVDKRLALKPIVDFNSYLRAAFADGPCTCGRCVASQGDETGYEHSHSFNFAGKVANRRFATTAGSDVLLALKKAWLSFTKAELPGSGNLDLATVKEFVEPELHKRLLPLFVASGLVQEVDGQLQIQAQVAA
;
A
#
# COMPACT_ATOMS: atom_id res chain seq x y z
N MET A 1 91.14 21.49 4.17
CA MET A 1 90.29 21.06 5.31
C MET A 1 89.15 20.24 4.75
N VAL A 2 88.97 19.05 5.31
CA VAL A 2 88.18 17.93 4.77
C VAL A 2 86.97 17.70 5.69
N ARG A 3 85.77 17.40 5.14
CA ARG A 3 84.62 16.62 5.72
C ARG A 3 83.24 17.15 5.24
N PRO A 4 82.15 16.35 5.25
CA PRO A 4 81.98 15.04 4.61
C PRO A 4 80.58 14.89 3.93
N LEU A 5 80.35 13.71 3.36
CA LEU A 5 79.14 13.19 2.71
C LEU A 5 78.18 12.54 3.73
N GLU A 6 76.87 12.85 3.74
CA GLU A 6 75.79 12.05 4.37
C GLU A 6 74.48 12.18 3.53
N ILE A 7 74.04 11.16 2.78
CA ILE A 7 73.21 9.97 3.09
C ILE A 7 71.68 10.24 3.20
N HIS A 8 70.94 9.68 2.22
CA HIS A 8 69.54 9.20 2.14
C HIS A 8 68.40 9.74 3.03
N ARG A 9 67.29 10.12 2.36
CA ARG A 9 65.96 9.50 2.60
C ARG A 9 64.95 9.76 1.45
N PRO A 10 64.37 8.73 0.81
CA PRO A 10 63.20 8.93 -0.07
C PRO A 10 61.93 9.06 0.79
N THR A 11 61.17 10.13 0.58
CA THR A 11 59.86 10.31 1.23
C THR A 11 58.79 9.68 0.33
N LEU A 12 58.20 8.58 0.79
CA LEU A 12 56.99 7.97 0.24
C LEU A 12 55.87 9.03 0.17
N ARG A 13 55.52 9.48 -1.04
CA ARG A 13 54.30 10.26 -1.29
C ARG A 13 53.19 9.33 -1.76
N ASN A 14 52.26 9.11 -0.84
CA ASN A 14 50.82 8.96 -1.00
C ASN A 14 50.32 8.27 -2.28
N LEU A 15 49.91 7.02 -2.11
CA LEU A 15 48.82 6.39 -2.85
C LEU A 15 47.60 7.32 -2.85
N THR A 16 47.34 7.99 -3.98
CA THR A 16 46.03 8.57 -4.24
C THR A 16 45.04 7.45 -4.49
N LEU A 17 44.20 7.23 -3.48
CA LEU A 17 42.91 6.59 -3.57
C LEU A 17 42.13 7.19 -4.76
N SER A 18 41.88 6.40 -5.79
CA SER A 18 40.79 6.66 -6.73
C SER A 18 39.92 5.42 -6.72
N SER A 19 39.14 5.29 -5.65
CA SER A 19 38.02 4.36 -5.59
C SER A 19 36.91 4.89 -6.49
N GLU A 20 37.12 4.76 -7.81
CA GLU A 20 36.03 4.71 -8.79
C GLU A 20 35.32 3.35 -8.64
N ALA A 21 34.60 3.17 -7.53
CA ALA A 21 33.79 1.99 -7.31
C ALA A 21 32.55 2.37 -6.51
N LYS A 22 31.39 2.17 -7.16
CA LYS A 22 29.99 2.32 -6.68
C LYS A 22 29.30 3.64 -7.01
N MET A 23 29.19 3.95 -8.29
CA MET A 23 28.07 4.73 -8.84
C MET A 23 27.21 3.86 -9.76
N THR A 24 26.85 2.66 -9.28
CA THR A 24 25.79 1.80 -9.82
C THR A 24 25.00 1.18 -8.67
N GLY A 25 24.78 1.96 -7.61
CA GLY A 25 23.90 1.61 -6.49
C GLY A 25 22.45 1.61 -6.98
N ASP A 26 22.06 0.48 -7.55
CA ASP A 26 20.71 -0.08 -7.68
C ASP A 26 19.57 0.96 -7.73
N LEU A 27 19.32 1.46 -8.94
CA LEU A 27 18.12 2.26 -9.27
C LEU A 27 16.79 1.48 -9.10
N PHE A 28 16.86 0.21 -8.68
CA PHE A 28 15.73 -0.71 -8.51
C PHE A 28 15.73 -1.40 -7.14
N GLU A 29 16.27 -0.78 -6.08
CA GLU A 29 15.96 -1.24 -4.71
C GLU A 29 14.47 -0.98 -4.43
N VAL A 30 13.65 -1.91 -4.91
CA VAL A 30 12.26 -2.07 -4.49
C VAL A 30 12.31 -2.33 -2.99
N ASP A 31 11.63 -1.49 -2.23
CA ASP A 31 11.55 -1.62 -0.79
C ASP A 31 11.19 -3.07 -0.44
N LYS A 32 12.14 -3.76 0.19
CA LYS A 32 12.04 -5.20 0.51
C LYS A 32 10.85 -5.50 1.41
N ARG A 33 10.31 -4.49 2.11
CA ARG A 33 9.06 -4.60 2.85
C ARG A 33 7.89 -4.96 1.94
N LEU A 34 7.86 -4.46 0.70
CA LEU A 34 6.76 -4.73 -0.25
C LEU A 34 6.66 -6.21 -0.65
N ALA A 35 7.74 -6.97 -0.51
CA ALA A 35 7.76 -8.41 -0.74
C ALA A 35 7.29 -9.23 0.48
N LEU A 36 7.02 -8.60 1.62
CA LEU A 36 6.53 -9.30 2.81
C LEU A 36 5.15 -9.89 2.56
N LYS A 37 4.96 -11.14 2.99
CA LYS A 37 3.72 -11.90 2.76
C LYS A 37 2.44 -11.12 3.10
N PRO A 38 2.31 -10.41 4.22
CA PRO A 38 1.08 -9.66 4.52
C PRO A 38 0.78 -8.52 3.53
N ILE A 39 1.81 -7.90 2.95
CA ILE A 39 1.65 -6.86 1.92
C ILE A 39 1.24 -7.49 0.59
N VAL A 40 1.89 -8.58 0.18
CA VAL A 40 1.52 -9.36 -1.02
C VAL A 40 0.08 -9.88 -0.92
N ASP A 41 -0.30 -10.40 0.26
CA ASP A 41 -1.64 -10.91 0.52
C ASP A 41 -2.67 -9.77 0.45
N PHE A 42 -2.37 -8.57 0.97
CA PHE A 42 -3.28 -7.42 0.89
C PHE A 42 -3.47 -6.89 -0.54
N ASN A 43 -2.39 -6.81 -1.33
CA ASN A 43 -2.52 -6.45 -2.76
C ASN A 43 -3.32 -7.51 -3.54
N SER A 44 -3.14 -8.79 -3.22
CA SER A 44 -3.95 -9.88 -3.79
C SER A 44 -5.43 -9.76 -3.38
N TYR A 45 -5.68 -9.41 -2.11
CA TYR A 45 -7.01 -9.15 -1.58
C TYR A 45 -7.71 -7.99 -2.33
N LEU A 46 -7.03 -6.86 -2.56
CA LEU A 46 -7.57 -5.72 -3.32
C LEU A 46 -7.93 -6.07 -4.77
N ARG A 47 -7.15 -6.94 -5.42
CA ARG A 47 -7.49 -7.45 -6.75
C ARG A 47 -8.75 -8.29 -6.72
N ALA A 48 -8.86 -9.18 -5.73
CA ALA A 48 -9.97 -10.11 -5.57
C ALA A 48 -11.25 -9.47 -4.99
N ALA A 49 -11.15 -8.29 -4.36
CA ALA A 49 -12.28 -7.58 -3.74
C ALA A 49 -13.35 -7.15 -4.76
N PHE A 50 -13.00 -7.08 -6.04
CA PHE A 50 -13.90 -6.69 -7.12
C PHE A 50 -13.92 -7.75 -8.22
N ALA A 51 -15.12 -8.08 -8.71
CA ALA A 51 -15.33 -8.87 -9.91
C ALA A 51 -15.63 -7.97 -11.11
N ASP A 52 -15.41 -8.45 -12.33
CA ASP A 52 -15.75 -7.72 -13.54
C ASP A 52 -17.27 -7.64 -13.75
N GLY A 53 -17.74 -6.53 -14.33
CA GLY A 53 -19.14 -6.30 -14.64
C GLY A 53 -19.96 -5.68 -13.50
N PRO A 54 -21.22 -5.30 -13.77
CA PRO A 54 -22.11 -4.70 -12.78
C PRO A 54 -22.50 -5.69 -11.68
N CYS A 55 -22.99 -5.20 -10.55
CA CYS A 55 -23.41 -6.07 -9.45
C CYS A 55 -24.59 -6.95 -9.85
N THR A 56 -24.48 -8.24 -9.53
CA THR A 56 -25.49 -9.27 -9.86
C THR A 56 -26.25 -9.77 -8.63
N CYS A 57 -26.20 -9.04 -7.50
CA CYS A 57 -27.00 -9.42 -6.33
C CYS A 57 -28.50 -9.24 -6.63
N GLY A 58 -29.36 -9.98 -5.93
CA GLY A 58 -30.80 -10.00 -6.20
C GLY A 58 -31.45 -8.61 -6.21
N ARG A 59 -31.01 -7.69 -5.34
CA ARG A 59 -31.50 -6.31 -5.28
C ARG A 59 -31.11 -5.52 -6.54
N CYS A 60 -29.83 -5.57 -6.96
CA CYS A 60 -29.36 -4.89 -8.18
C CYS A 60 -29.98 -5.48 -9.45
N VAL A 61 -30.22 -6.80 -9.51
CA VAL A 61 -30.92 -7.42 -10.64
C VAL A 61 -32.38 -6.93 -10.70
N ALA A 62 -33.08 -6.90 -9.57
CA ALA A 62 -34.46 -6.43 -9.50
C ALA A 62 -34.62 -4.94 -9.82
N SER A 63 -33.63 -4.12 -9.46
CA SER A 63 -33.62 -2.68 -9.74
C SER A 63 -32.95 -2.30 -11.07
N GLN A 64 -32.57 -3.28 -11.90
CA GLN A 64 -31.83 -3.04 -13.15
C GLN A 64 -30.53 -2.24 -12.96
N GLY A 65 -29.86 -2.43 -11.83
CA GLY A 65 -28.63 -1.74 -11.48
C GLY A 65 -28.84 -0.35 -10.86
N ASP A 66 -30.08 0.06 -10.61
CA ASP A 66 -30.36 1.27 -9.85
C ASP A 66 -30.00 1.06 -8.37
N GLU A 67 -28.99 1.80 -7.92
CA GLU A 67 -28.46 1.77 -6.55
C GLU A 67 -29.00 2.95 -5.72
N THR A 68 -30.05 3.65 -6.18
CA THR A 68 -30.72 4.72 -5.43
C THR A 68 -31.21 4.19 -4.07
N GLY A 69 -30.83 4.89 -3.00
CA GLY A 69 -31.18 4.52 -1.62
C GLY A 69 -30.38 3.33 -1.06
N TYR A 70 -29.27 2.94 -1.70
CA TYR A 70 -28.30 2.04 -1.10
C TYR A 70 -27.38 2.86 -0.20
N GLU A 71 -26.99 2.29 0.94
CA GLU A 71 -26.03 2.93 1.84
C GLU A 71 -24.64 3.00 1.21
N HIS A 72 -24.28 1.99 0.43
CA HIS A 72 -22.99 1.87 -0.23
C HIS A 72 -23.16 1.37 -1.66
N SER A 73 -22.33 1.89 -2.57
CA SER A 73 -22.31 1.44 -3.96
C SER A 73 -21.91 -0.03 -4.06
N HIS A 74 -22.53 -0.73 -5.00
CA HIS A 74 -22.26 -2.13 -5.31
C HIS A 74 -21.44 -2.28 -6.59
N SER A 75 -21.65 -1.37 -7.55
CA SER A 75 -20.98 -1.32 -8.84
C SER A 75 -20.10 -0.07 -8.94
N PHE A 76 -18.97 -0.19 -9.63
CA PHE A 76 -17.93 0.83 -9.71
C PHE A 76 -17.40 0.92 -11.14
N ASN A 77 -16.93 2.10 -11.53
CA ASN A 77 -16.25 2.32 -12.81
C ASN A 77 -14.80 2.76 -12.56
N PHE A 78 -13.85 1.86 -12.85
CA PHE A 78 -12.43 2.10 -12.65
C PHE A 78 -11.71 2.41 -13.96
N ALA A 79 -11.87 3.64 -14.46
CA ALA A 79 -11.30 4.11 -15.73
C ALA A 79 -11.86 3.32 -16.93
N GLY A 80 -13.18 3.31 -17.07
CA GLY A 80 -13.91 2.63 -18.15
C GLY A 80 -14.20 1.15 -17.90
N LYS A 81 -13.59 0.55 -16.87
CA LYS A 81 -13.84 -0.84 -16.50
C LYS A 81 -14.89 -0.91 -15.40
N VAL A 82 -16.05 -1.47 -15.73
CA VAL A 82 -17.13 -1.73 -14.77
C VAL A 82 -16.75 -2.94 -13.91
N ALA A 83 -16.88 -2.81 -12.61
CA ALA A 83 -16.62 -3.86 -11.64
C ALA A 83 -17.65 -3.82 -10.51
N ASN A 84 -17.82 -4.93 -9.80
CA ASN A 84 -18.70 -5.03 -8.64
C ASN A 84 -17.96 -5.53 -7.41
N ARG A 85 -18.38 -5.09 -6.23
CA ARG A 85 -17.81 -5.54 -4.95
C ARG A 85 -18.21 -6.99 -4.67
N ARG A 86 -17.24 -7.80 -4.20
CA ARG A 86 -17.49 -9.15 -3.68
C ARG A 86 -17.86 -9.13 -2.20
N PHE A 87 -19.15 -8.98 -1.88
CA PHE A 87 -19.66 -8.84 -0.51
C PHE A 87 -19.18 -9.94 0.45
N ALA A 88 -19.15 -11.19 -0.01
CA ALA A 88 -18.83 -12.37 0.79
C ALA A 88 -17.44 -12.36 1.44
N THR A 89 -16.52 -11.54 0.94
CA THR A 89 -15.13 -11.47 1.45
C THR A 89 -14.69 -10.05 1.77
N THR A 90 -15.61 -9.09 1.75
CA THR A 90 -15.28 -7.66 1.90
C THR A 90 -16.11 -6.97 2.96
N ALA A 91 -16.61 -7.70 3.97
CA ALA A 91 -17.17 -7.05 5.15
C ALA A 91 -16.11 -6.12 5.77
N GLY A 92 -16.51 -5.02 6.41
CA GLY A 92 -15.57 -4.06 6.98
C GLY A 92 -14.59 -4.69 7.98
N SER A 93 -15.03 -5.72 8.72
CA SER A 93 -14.17 -6.54 9.59
C SER A 93 -13.09 -7.32 8.82
N ASP A 94 -13.44 -7.95 7.69
CA ASP A 94 -12.49 -8.65 6.81
C ASP A 94 -11.45 -7.70 6.23
N VAL A 95 -11.92 -6.53 5.73
CA VAL A 95 -11.06 -5.50 5.16
C VAL A 95 -10.12 -4.95 6.25
N LEU A 96 -10.63 -4.66 7.45
CA LEU A 96 -9.83 -4.18 8.57
C LEU A 96 -8.76 -5.20 8.97
N LEU A 97 -9.12 -6.48 9.04
CA LEU A 97 -8.19 -7.56 9.41
C LEU A 97 -7.06 -7.69 8.37
N ALA A 98 -7.39 -7.66 7.08
CA ALA A 98 -6.40 -7.70 6.01
C ALA A 98 -5.48 -6.47 6.06
N LEU A 99 -6.06 -5.28 6.24
CA LEU A 99 -5.33 -4.01 6.33
C LEU A 99 -4.39 -3.98 7.54
N LYS A 100 -4.84 -4.40 8.74
CA LYS A 100 -4.02 -4.46 9.96
C LYS A 100 -2.73 -5.27 9.77
N LYS A 101 -2.83 -6.42 9.10
CA LYS A 101 -1.67 -7.31 8.86
C LYS A 101 -0.63 -6.65 7.95
N ALA A 102 -1.08 -6.02 6.86
CA ALA A 102 -0.19 -5.30 5.95
C ALA A 102 0.42 -4.06 6.61
N TRP A 103 -0.41 -3.28 7.30
CA TRP A 103 -0.01 -2.10 8.06
C TRP A 103 1.07 -2.42 9.09
N LEU A 104 0.86 -3.41 9.95
CA LEU A 104 1.83 -3.84 10.95
C LEU A 104 3.14 -4.28 10.30
N SER A 105 3.06 -5.00 9.18
CA SER A 105 4.25 -5.45 8.45
C SER A 105 5.06 -4.31 7.88
N PHE A 106 4.39 -3.26 7.39
CA PHE A 106 5.03 -2.09 6.77
C PHE A 106 5.56 -1.08 7.78
N THR A 107 4.71 -0.69 8.75
CA THR A 107 4.96 0.41 9.70
C THR A 107 5.63 -0.05 11.00
N LYS A 108 5.55 -1.35 11.31
CA LYS A 108 5.93 -1.93 12.61
C LYS A 108 5.10 -1.40 13.79
N ALA A 109 3.95 -0.79 13.51
CA ALA A 109 2.99 -0.31 14.50
C ALA A 109 1.60 -0.94 14.27
N GLU A 110 0.80 -1.02 15.33
CA GLU A 110 -0.59 -1.47 15.22
C GLU A 110 -1.47 -0.40 14.55
N LEU A 111 -2.38 -0.81 13.67
CA LEU A 111 -3.43 0.07 13.16
C LEU A 111 -4.61 0.06 14.14
N PRO A 112 -5.03 1.21 14.68
CA PRO A 112 -6.20 1.30 15.55
C PRO A 112 -7.46 0.72 14.89
N GLY A 113 -8.36 0.16 15.69
CA GLY A 113 -9.66 -0.33 15.20
C GLY A 113 -10.69 0.78 14.93
N SER A 114 -10.35 2.03 15.25
CA SER A 114 -11.17 3.21 15.02
C SER A 114 -10.31 4.47 14.95
N GLY A 115 -10.87 5.54 14.39
CA GLY A 115 -10.18 6.83 14.27
C GLY A 115 -9.56 7.05 12.89
N ASN A 116 -8.70 8.06 12.76
CA ASN A 116 -8.25 8.53 11.46
C ASN A 116 -7.39 7.49 10.72
N LEU A 117 -7.76 7.18 9.49
CA LEU A 117 -6.98 6.39 8.57
C LEU A 117 -6.03 7.29 7.78
N ASP A 118 -4.73 7.06 7.92
CA ASP A 118 -3.74 7.65 7.02
C ASP A 118 -3.68 6.89 5.70
N LEU A 119 -4.51 7.34 4.74
CA LEU A 119 -4.56 6.77 3.40
C LEU A 119 -3.25 6.95 2.63
N ALA A 120 -2.43 7.96 2.96
CA ALA A 120 -1.13 8.13 2.30
C ALA A 120 -0.20 6.98 2.66
N THR A 121 -0.10 6.65 3.94
CA THR A 121 0.67 5.46 4.41
C THR A 121 0.15 4.17 3.78
N VAL A 122 -1.18 4.01 3.64
CA VAL A 122 -1.73 2.81 2.96
C VAL A 122 -1.24 2.70 1.52
N LYS A 123 -1.15 3.81 0.78
CA LYS A 123 -0.68 3.83 -0.61
C LYS A 123 0.80 3.46 -0.75
N GLU A 124 1.62 3.63 0.29
CA GLU A 124 3.05 3.29 0.24
C GLU A 124 3.31 1.78 0.13
N PHE A 125 2.41 0.94 0.64
CA PHE A 125 2.52 -0.53 0.54
C PHE A 125 1.51 -1.17 -0.42
N VAL A 126 0.75 -0.36 -1.15
CA VAL A 126 -0.19 -0.83 -2.16
C VAL A 126 0.38 -0.51 -3.54
N GLU A 127 0.28 -1.46 -4.45
CA GLU A 127 0.69 -1.29 -5.84
C GLU A 127 -0.04 -0.10 -6.50
N PRO A 128 0.67 0.78 -7.25
CA PRO A 128 0.08 2.00 -7.80
C PRO A 128 -1.21 1.79 -8.60
N GLU A 129 -1.31 0.71 -9.37
CA GLU A 129 -2.49 0.39 -10.18
C GLU A 129 -3.74 0.06 -9.35
N LEU A 130 -3.55 -0.31 -8.07
CA LEU A 130 -4.62 -0.63 -7.13
C LEU A 130 -5.06 0.55 -6.28
N HIS A 131 -4.34 1.69 -6.29
CA HIS A 131 -4.68 2.86 -5.47
C HIS A 131 -6.12 3.35 -5.69
N LYS A 132 -6.60 3.30 -6.94
CA LYS A 132 -7.97 3.67 -7.32
C LYS A 132 -9.06 2.80 -6.68
N ARG A 133 -8.71 1.63 -6.15
CA ARG A 133 -9.64 0.67 -5.52
C ARG A 133 -9.75 0.85 -4.00
N LEU A 134 -8.78 1.53 -3.36
CA LEU A 134 -8.70 1.64 -1.90
C LEU A 134 -9.93 2.34 -1.32
N LEU A 135 -10.14 3.60 -1.70
CA LEU A 135 -11.23 4.40 -1.15
C LEU A 135 -12.62 3.76 -1.44
N PRO A 136 -12.90 3.31 -2.68
CA PRO A 136 -14.15 2.60 -2.97
C PRO A 136 -14.36 1.34 -2.14
N LEU A 137 -13.31 0.54 -1.90
CA LEU A 137 -13.42 -0.63 -1.02
C LEU A 137 -13.67 -0.23 0.44
N PHE A 138 -12.91 0.73 0.97
CA PHE A 138 -13.00 1.13 2.37
C PHE A 138 -14.35 1.74 2.70
N VAL A 139 -14.90 2.59 1.82
CA VAL A 139 -16.23 3.17 2.01
C VAL A 139 -17.30 2.10 1.81
N ALA A 140 -17.25 1.34 0.72
CA ALA A 140 -18.34 0.41 0.40
C ALA A 140 -18.40 -0.83 1.31
N SER A 141 -17.32 -1.13 2.03
CA SER A 141 -17.29 -2.16 3.08
C SER A 141 -17.81 -1.67 4.44
N GLY A 142 -18.05 -0.35 4.59
CA GLY A 142 -18.33 0.26 5.88
C GLY A 142 -17.10 0.35 6.79
N LEU A 143 -15.89 0.11 6.26
CA LEU A 143 -14.66 0.22 7.04
C LEU A 143 -14.39 1.67 7.44
N VAL A 144 -14.54 2.60 6.51
CA VAL A 144 -14.33 4.03 6.75
C VAL A 144 -15.54 4.87 6.41
N GLN A 145 -15.68 5.97 7.13
CA GLN A 145 -16.58 7.06 6.82
C GLN A 145 -15.77 8.34 6.67
N GLU A 146 -16.21 9.22 5.77
CA GLU A 146 -15.66 10.57 5.70
C GLU A 146 -16.37 11.47 6.72
N VAL A 147 -15.59 12.00 7.67
CA VAL A 147 -16.05 12.90 8.74
C VAL A 147 -15.13 14.12 8.72
N ASP A 148 -15.69 15.31 8.50
CA ASP A 148 -14.95 16.57 8.42
C ASP A 148 -13.76 16.55 7.44
N GLY A 149 -13.93 15.86 6.30
CA GLY A 149 -12.88 15.69 5.28
C GLY A 149 -11.77 14.71 5.65
N GLN A 150 -11.95 13.94 6.74
CA GLN A 150 -11.02 12.90 7.18
C GLN A 150 -11.66 11.52 7.06
N LEU A 151 -10.89 10.53 6.62
CA LEU A 151 -11.33 9.15 6.60
C LEU A 151 -11.18 8.55 8.01
N GLN A 152 -12.29 8.19 8.63
CA GLN A 152 -12.32 7.58 9.95
C GLN A 152 -12.69 6.11 9.87
N ILE A 153 -11.83 5.24 10.39
CA ILE A 153 -12.12 3.83 10.63
C ILE A 153 -13.28 3.74 11.62
N GLN A 154 -14.32 3.01 11.21
CA GLN A 154 -15.48 2.73 12.03
C GLN A 154 -15.24 1.49 12.88
N ALA A 155 -15.81 1.48 14.09
CA ALA A 155 -15.77 0.30 14.94
C ALA A 155 -16.46 -0.87 14.22
N GLN A 156 -15.72 -1.96 14.02
CA GLN A 156 -16.23 -3.14 13.31
C GLN A 156 -16.85 -4.12 14.31
N VAL A 157 -18.08 -4.55 14.04
CA VAL A 157 -18.70 -5.64 14.79
C VAL A 157 -18.10 -6.96 14.27
N ALA A 158 -17.68 -7.84 15.18
CA ALA A 158 -17.31 -9.19 14.79
C ALA A 158 -18.55 -9.89 14.23
N ALA A 159 -18.45 -10.36 12.98
CA ALA A 159 -19.51 -11.14 12.32
C ALA A 159 -19.66 -12.51 12.96
#